data_AF-A0A7S2VTY4-F1
#
_entry.id   AF-A0A7S2VTY4-F1
#
_cell.length_a   1.000
_cell.length_b   1.000
_cell.length_c   1.000
_cell.angle_alpha   90.00
_cell.angle_beta   90.00
_cell.angle_gamma   90.00
#
_symmetry.space_group_name_H-M   'P 1'
#
loop_
_entity.id
_entity.type
_entity.pdbx_description
1 polymer ?
#
loop_
_entity_poly.entity_id
_entity_poly.type
_entity_poly.pdbx_seq_one_letter_code
_entity_poly.pdbx_strand_id
1 'polypeptide(L)'
;VYGYRYFLALLSQDASLRGIHELRRMCEVSFASQHDEDQQWFFDYGCEVAWLLSNLLDFCDDSTVAVRAACVEHGRQILNKWFDVFDRRHKKQFSADLTTTLCVVEAVEAEIALNGTTDRSREIIEILRQTTCTKELVTFIGFHPDKTVGVETVCPNCNARIHQLSRFCVSCDFRLTVPHRCIHYRKLTDGLVWASLFSRLGLTLPYSVDDVLSEARRCRPWRNQHEIGLENFRLQLYLLTHIIYILTRWGRYRLDASVLAEELFFLR
;
A
#
# COMPACT_ATOMS: atom_id res chain seq x y z
N VAL A 1 -37.13 2.22 -6.00
CA VAL A 1 -35.83 1.55 -5.68
C VAL A 1 -34.81 1.69 -6.80
N TYR A 2 -35.15 1.47 -8.08
CA TYR A 2 -34.22 1.63 -9.21
C TYR A 2 -33.65 3.06 -9.38
N GLY A 3 -34.48 4.10 -9.23
CA GLY A 3 -34.00 5.49 -9.33
C GLY A 3 -33.02 5.92 -8.23
N TYR A 4 -33.18 5.39 -7.01
CA TYR A 4 -32.28 5.70 -5.89
C TYR A 4 -30.88 5.08 -6.09
N ARG A 5 -30.81 3.82 -6.53
CA ARG A 5 -29.53 3.16 -6.85
C ARG A 5 -28.82 3.85 -8.01
N TYR A 6 -29.56 4.24 -9.04
CA TYR A 6 -29.01 5.01 -10.17
C TYR A 6 -28.46 6.37 -9.72
N PHE A 7 -29.20 7.10 -8.88
CA PHE A 7 -28.75 8.38 -8.33
C PHE A 7 -27.50 8.23 -7.45
N LEU A 8 -27.45 7.21 -6.58
CA LEU A 8 -26.25 6.91 -5.79
C LEU A 8 -25.05 6.55 -6.67
N ALA A 9 -25.26 5.78 -7.74
CA ALA A 9 -24.19 5.45 -8.68
C ALA A 9 -23.65 6.72 -9.37
N LEU A 10 -24.52 7.62 -9.82
CA LEU A 10 -24.11 8.91 -10.40
C LEU A 10 -23.33 9.77 -9.39
N LEU A 11 -23.82 9.90 -8.16
CA LEU A 11 -23.11 10.64 -7.12
C LEU A 11 -21.75 10.03 -6.79
N SER A 12 -21.66 8.69 -6.75
CA SER A 12 -20.40 7.98 -6.53
C SER A 12 -19.41 8.28 -7.66
N GLN A 13 -19.85 8.26 -8.92
CA GLN A 13 -19.00 8.57 -10.05
C GLN A 13 -18.50 10.02 -10.03
N ASP A 14 -19.38 10.97 -9.73
CA ASP A 14 -19.01 12.39 -9.60
C ASP A 14 -18.01 12.61 -8.45
N ALA A 15 -18.23 11.97 -7.30
CA ALA A 15 -17.29 12.02 -6.18
C ALA A 15 -15.93 11.41 -6.55
N SER A 16 -15.92 10.25 -7.23
CA SER A 16 -14.69 9.62 -7.72
C SER A 16 -13.93 10.53 -8.69
N LEU A 17 -14.63 11.16 -9.65
CA LEU A 17 -14.01 12.11 -10.59
C LEU A 17 -13.37 13.28 -9.88
N ARG A 18 -14.06 13.89 -8.91
CA ARG A 18 -13.49 14.98 -8.10
C ARG A 18 -12.24 14.54 -7.35
N GLY A 19 -12.27 13.36 -6.74
CA GLY A 19 -11.11 12.79 -6.05
C GLY A 19 -9.91 12.59 -6.98
N ILE A 20 -10.14 12.02 -8.17
CA ILE A 20 -9.11 11.81 -9.19
C ILE A 20 -8.52 13.16 -9.65
N HIS A 21 -9.38 14.16 -9.92
CA HIS A 21 -8.93 15.49 -10.32
C HIS A 21 -8.12 16.19 -9.23
N GLU A 22 -8.49 16.03 -7.97
CA GLU A 22 -7.77 16.62 -6.85
C GLU A 22 -6.39 15.97 -6.67
N LEU A 23 -6.30 14.63 -6.76
CA LEU A 23 -5.02 13.92 -6.75
C LEU A 23 -4.07 14.42 -7.85
N ARG A 24 -4.59 14.56 -9.08
CA ARG A 24 -3.85 15.13 -10.20
C ARG A 24 -3.38 16.55 -9.88
N ARG A 25 -4.28 17.41 -9.39
CA ARG A 25 -3.97 18.81 -9.05
C ARG A 25 -2.86 18.89 -8.00
N MET A 26 -2.93 18.07 -6.95
CA MET A 26 -1.91 18.01 -5.90
C MET A 26 -0.53 17.66 -6.49
N CYS A 27 -0.45 16.59 -7.29
CA CYS A 27 0.80 16.21 -7.96
C CYS A 27 1.33 17.31 -8.89
N GLU A 28 0.46 18.01 -9.63
CA GLU A 28 0.86 19.10 -10.52
C GLU A 28 1.41 20.31 -9.78
N VAL A 29 0.79 20.69 -8.66
CA VAL A 29 1.27 21.77 -7.80
C VAL A 29 2.64 21.42 -7.23
N SER A 30 2.81 20.21 -6.68
CA SER A 30 4.08 19.76 -6.11
C SER A 30 5.19 19.68 -7.17
N PHE A 31 4.90 19.16 -8.36
CA PHE A 31 5.86 19.10 -9.47
C PHE A 31 6.29 20.48 -9.98
N ALA A 32 5.35 21.43 -10.08
CA ALA A 32 5.61 22.78 -10.58
C ALA A 32 6.21 23.72 -9.53
N SER A 33 6.28 23.29 -8.26
CA SER A 33 6.80 24.10 -7.17
C SER A 33 8.29 24.42 -7.38
N GLN A 34 8.68 25.61 -6.92
CA GLN A 34 10.08 26.03 -6.86
C GLN A 34 10.75 25.58 -5.56
N HIS A 35 9.98 25.03 -4.61
CA HIS A 35 10.50 24.51 -3.36
C HIS A 35 10.94 23.05 -3.54
N ASP A 36 12.18 22.76 -3.14
CA ASP A 36 12.75 21.42 -3.26
C ASP A 36 11.95 20.37 -2.46
N GLU A 37 11.37 20.75 -1.31
CA GLU A 37 10.53 19.87 -0.49
C GLU A 37 9.28 19.39 -1.24
N ASP A 38 8.62 20.28 -1.99
CA ASP A 38 7.44 19.95 -2.79
C ASP A 38 7.80 19.07 -3.99
N GLN A 39 8.94 19.34 -4.63
CA GLN A 39 9.43 18.49 -5.71
C GLN A 39 9.84 17.10 -5.22
N GLN A 40 10.42 17.02 -4.01
CA GLN A 40 10.72 15.75 -3.36
C GLN A 40 9.42 15.02 -3.01
N TRP A 41 8.41 15.72 -2.51
CA TRP A 41 7.10 15.14 -2.26
C TRP A 41 6.49 14.55 -3.54
N PHE A 42 6.57 15.26 -4.67
CA PHE A 42 6.13 14.71 -5.95
C PHE A 42 6.91 13.45 -6.35
N PHE A 43 8.22 13.41 -6.09
CA PHE A 43 9.02 12.23 -6.36
C PHE A 43 8.65 11.05 -5.44
N ASP A 44 8.43 11.30 -4.16
CA ASP A 44 8.10 10.24 -3.19
C ASP A 44 6.72 9.64 -3.45
N TYR A 45 5.71 10.47 -3.78
CA TYR A 45 4.31 10.05 -3.82
C TYR A 45 3.67 10.05 -5.22
N GLY A 46 4.29 10.67 -6.23
CA GLY A 46 3.71 10.76 -7.57
C GLY A 46 3.51 9.38 -8.23
N CYS A 47 4.46 8.47 -8.02
CA CYS A 47 4.34 7.08 -8.48
C CYS A 47 3.22 6.32 -7.77
N GLU A 48 3.08 6.48 -6.45
CA GLU A 48 1.99 5.90 -5.66
C GLU A 48 0.63 6.39 -6.14
N VAL A 49 0.47 7.68 -6.43
CA VAL A 49 -0.77 8.23 -7.01
C VAL A 49 -1.06 7.63 -8.38
N ALA A 50 -0.07 7.53 -9.27
CA ALA A 50 -0.26 6.89 -10.57
C ALA A 50 -0.65 5.41 -10.43
N TRP A 51 -0.02 4.70 -9.49
CA TRP A 51 -0.34 3.31 -9.17
C TRP A 51 -1.76 3.16 -8.62
N LEU A 52 -2.18 4.03 -7.70
CA LEU A 52 -3.54 4.08 -7.17
C LEU A 52 -4.56 4.27 -8.31
N LEU A 53 -4.33 5.24 -9.19
CA LEU A 53 -5.22 5.49 -10.34
C LEU A 53 -5.26 4.29 -11.30
N SER A 54 -4.15 3.55 -11.44
CA SER A 54 -4.10 2.33 -12.24
C SER A 54 -4.92 1.18 -11.63
N ASN A 55 -4.92 1.02 -10.30
CA ASN A 55 -5.74 0.01 -9.63
C ASN A 55 -7.24 0.33 -9.72
N LEU A 56 -7.63 1.62 -9.76
CA LEU A 56 -9.03 2.00 -9.95
C LEU A 56 -9.62 1.51 -11.28
N LEU A 57 -8.78 1.19 -12.28
CA LEU A 57 -9.24 0.64 -13.55
C LEU A 57 -9.91 -0.74 -13.41
N ASP A 58 -9.51 -1.52 -12.40
CA ASP A 58 -10.11 -2.83 -12.10
C ASP A 58 -11.50 -2.71 -11.46
N PHE A 59 -11.87 -1.52 -10.95
CA PHE A 59 -13.21 -1.20 -10.45
C PHE A 59 -14.12 -0.56 -11.51
N CYS A 60 -13.58 -0.23 -12.69
CA CYS A 60 -14.34 0.46 -13.73
C CYS A 60 -14.95 -0.53 -14.73
N ASP A 61 -16.28 -0.47 -14.89
CA ASP A 61 -17.05 -1.15 -15.93
C ASP A 61 -17.63 -0.18 -16.98
N ASP A 62 -18.46 -0.70 -17.88
CA ASP A 62 -19.11 0.08 -18.96
C ASP A 62 -19.99 1.23 -18.44
N SER A 63 -20.37 1.25 -17.16
CA SER A 63 -21.14 2.33 -16.56
C SER A 63 -20.26 3.48 -16.04
N THR A 64 -18.95 3.31 -15.98
CA THR A 64 -17.97 4.24 -15.36
C THR A 64 -16.94 4.78 -16.34
N VAL A 65 -17.29 4.87 -17.63
CA VAL A 65 -16.38 5.26 -18.73
C VAL A 65 -15.61 6.56 -18.43
N ALA A 66 -16.28 7.57 -17.85
CA ALA A 66 -15.65 8.84 -17.53
C ALA A 66 -14.58 8.71 -16.42
N VAL A 67 -14.85 7.92 -15.38
CA VAL A 67 -13.91 7.62 -14.29
C VAL A 67 -12.69 6.88 -14.86
N ARG A 68 -12.94 5.85 -15.68
CA ARG A 68 -11.88 5.09 -16.36
C ARG A 68 -11.00 6.00 -17.22
N ALA A 69 -11.60 6.85 -18.04
CA ALA A 69 -10.86 7.79 -18.88
C ALA A 69 -10.01 8.76 -18.05
N ALA A 70 -10.54 9.28 -16.95
CA ALA A 70 -9.80 10.16 -16.04
C ALA A 70 -8.63 9.44 -15.37
N CYS A 71 -8.82 8.20 -14.87
CA CYS A 71 -7.74 7.40 -14.31
C CYS A 71 -6.60 7.17 -15.31
N VAL A 72 -6.93 6.80 -16.56
CA VAL A 72 -5.93 6.58 -17.61
C VAL A 72 -5.18 7.86 -17.94
N GLU A 73 -5.91 8.95 -18.20
CA GLU A 73 -5.31 10.21 -18.64
C GLU A 73 -4.43 10.82 -17.55
N HIS A 74 -4.97 11.01 -16.34
CA HIS A 74 -4.22 11.65 -15.25
C HIS A 74 -3.10 10.74 -14.73
N GLY A 75 -3.34 9.43 -14.64
CA GLY A 75 -2.31 8.46 -14.27
C GLY A 75 -1.11 8.51 -15.22
N ARG A 76 -1.34 8.54 -16.54
CA ARG A 76 -0.27 8.69 -17.54
C ARG A 76 0.47 10.02 -17.42
N GLN A 77 -0.26 11.12 -17.24
CA GLN A 77 0.36 12.44 -17.10
C GLN A 77 1.28 12.53 -15.88
N ILE A 78 0.81 12.04 -14.72
CA ILE A 78 1.61 11.99 -13.49
C ILE A 78 2.82 11.10 -13.69
N LEU A 79 2.61 9.88 -14.21
CA LEU A 79 3.65 8.88 -14.36
C LEU A 79 4.75 9.33 -15.33
N ASN A 80 4.40 9.97 -16.44
CA ASN A 80 5.39 10.51 -17.39
C ASN A 80 6.26 11.59 -16.73
N LYS A 81 5.64 12.54 -16.01
CA LYS A 81 6.39 13.57 -15.26
C LYS A 81 7.28 12.95 -14.18
N TRP A 82 6.80 11.90 -13.51
CA TRP A 82 7.57 11.20 -12.50
C TRP A 82 8.80 10.52 -13.11
N PHE A 83 8.64 9.80 -14.22
CA PHE A 83 9.77 9.20 -14.94
C PHE A 83 10.76 10.24 -15.45
N ASP A 84 10.31 11.42 -15.89
CA ASP A 84 11.22 12.51 -16.28
C ASP A 84 12.09 12.99 -15.11
N VAL A 85 11.57 13.00 -13.88
CA VAL A 85 12.34 13.33 -12.67
C VAL A 85 13.29 12.18 -12.31
N PHE A 86 12.77 10.95 -12.32
CA PHE A 86 13.53 9.74 -12.05
C PHE A 86 14.74 9.59 -12.98
N ASP A 87 14.55 9.75 -14.29
CA ASP A 87 15.60 9.62 -15.30
C ASP A 87 16.72 10.66 -15.12
N ARG A 88 16.36 11.89 -14.73
CA ARG A 88 17.31 12.98 -14.50
C ARG A 88 18.10 12.83 -13.21
N ARG A 89 17.45 12.38 -12.13
CA ARG A 89 18.03 12.45 -10.77
C ARG A 89 18.46 11.10 -10.21
N HIS A 90 17.76 10.02 -10.52
CA HIS A 90 17.87 8.77 -9.76
C HIS A 90 18.19 7.53 -10.61
N LYS A 91 17.91 7.50 -11.92
CA LYS A 91 18.05 6.29 -12.76
C LYS A 91 19.42 5.60 -12.67
N LYS A 92 20.51 6.34 -12.46
CA LYS A 92 21.86 5.75 -12.36
C LYS A 92 22.15 5.03 -11.04
N GLN A 93 21.43 5.35 -9.98
CA GLN A 93 21.76 4.91 -8.61
C GLN A 93 20.56 4.39 -7.82
N PHE A 94 19.37 4.34 -8.42
CA PHE A 94 18.15 3.98 -7.67
C PHE A 94 18.21 2.60 -7.03
N SER A 95 18.97 1.67 -7.61
CA SER A 95 19.21 0.34 -7.06
C SER A 95 19.92 0.34 -5.70
N ALA A 96 20.63 1.41 -5.36
CA ALA A 96 21.30 1.58 -4.08
C ALA A 96 20.41 2.29 -3.02
N ASP A 97 19.35 2.97 -3.46
CA ASP A 97 18.37 3.59 -2.56
C ASP A 97 17.10 2.76 -2.49
N LEU A 98 16.86 2.19 -1.31
CA LEU A 98 15.74 1.27 -1.08
C LEU A 98 14.39 1.98 -1.21
N THR A 99 14.29 3.26 -0.80
CA THR A 99 13.05 4.04 -0.98
C THR A 99 12.76 4.23 -2.44
N THR A 100 13.72 4.73 -3.22
CA THR A 100 13.53 4.89 -4.67
C THR A 100 13.24 3.55 -5.35
N THR A 101 13.88 2.45 -4.93
CA THR A 101 13.60 1.11 -5.48
C THR A 101 12.11 0.73 -5.33
N LEU A 102 11.51 1.00 -4.18
CA LEU A 102 10.09 0.73 -3.94
C LEU A 102 9.18 1.64 -4.77
N CYS A 103 9.48 2.94 -4.86
CA CYS A 103 8.76 3.88 -5.74
C CYS A 103 8.79 3.44 -7.21
N VAL A 104 9.94 2.93 -7.68
CA VAL A 104 10.11 2.42 -9.05
C VAL A 104 9.24 1.18 -9.29
N VAL A 105 9.11 0.28 -8.31
CA VAL A 105 8.24 -0.90 -8.43
C VAL A 105 6.78 -0.48 -8.65
N GLU A 106 6.28 0.50 -7.88
CA GLU A 106 4.94 1.05 -8.07
C GLU A 106 4.78 1.75 -9.42
N ALA A 107 5.77 2.56 -9.83
CA ALA A 107 5.77 3.26 -11.11
C ALA A 107 5.73 2.29 -12.29
N VAL A 108 6.47 1.19 -12.25
CA VAL A 108 6.50 0.16 -13.30
C VAL A 108 5.17 -0.61 -13.35
N GLU A 109 4.60 -0.98 -12.19
CA GLU A 109 3.26 -1.59 -12.15
C GLU A 109 2.20 -0.66 -12.75
N ALA A 110 2.24 0.63 -12.38
CA ALA A 110 1.37 1.65 -12.96
C ALA A 110 1.58 1.78 -14.47
N GLU A 111 2.83 1.77 -14.94
CA GLU A 111 3.17 1.85 -16.37
C GLU A 111 2.54 0.69 -17.14
N ILE A 112 2.70 -0.54 -16.65
CA ILE A 112 2.15 -1.74 -17.30
C ILE A 112 0.63 -1.68 -17.34
N ALA A 113 -0.02 -1.25 -16.26
CA ALA A 113 -1.48 -1.15 -16.21
C ALA A 113 -2.02 -0.04 -17.14
N LEU A 114 -1.33 1.10 -17.23
CA LEU A 114 -1.79 2.26 -17.98
C LEU A 114 -1.39 2.22 -19.47
N ASN A 115 -0.21 1.69 -19.79
CA ASN A 115 0.40 1.75 -21.13
C ASN A 115 0.70 0.37 -21.73
N GLY A 116 0.54 -0.70 -20.97
CA GLY A 116 1.10 -2.00 -21.32
C GLY A 116 2.62 -2.05 -21.10
N THR A 117 3.22 -3.19 -21.42
CA THR A 117 4.66 -3.38 -21.27
C THR A 117 5.44 -2.57 -22.33
N THR A 118 6.18 -1.56 -21.87
CA THR A 118 7.06 -0.72 -22.69
C THR A 118 8.52 -1.20 -22.65
N ASP A 119 9.39 -0.72 -23.56
CA ASP A 119 10.84 -0.98 -23.47
C ASP A 119 11.43 -0.49 -22.14
N ARG A 120 10.98 0.69 -21.66
CA ARG A 120 11.38 1.27 -20.36
C ARG A 120 11.04 0.34 -19.20
N SER A 121 9.79 -0.13 -19.12
CA SER A 121 9.37 -1.05 -18.06
C SER A 121 10.18 -2.35 -18.07
N ARG A 122 10.50 -2.89 -19.26
CA ARG A 122 11.34 -4.09 -19.40
C ARG A 122 12.78 -3.86 -18.92
N GLU A 123 13.39 -2.74 -19.31
CA GLU A 123 14.74 -2.35 -18.86
C GLU A 123 14.79 -2.25 -17.33
N ILE A 124 13.84 -1.53 -16.73
CA ILE A 124 13.80 -1.33 -15.28
C ILE A 124 13.56 -2.64 -14.54
N ILE A 125 12.67 -3.52 -15.02
CA ILE A 125 12.44 -4.83 -14.41
C ILE A 125 13.72 -5.68 -14.41
N GLU A 126 14.51 -5.63 -15.49
CA GLU A 126 15.78 -6.34 -15.55
C GLU A 126 16.79 -5.81 -14.52
N ILE A 127 16.86 -4.49 -14.34
CA ILE A 127 17.70 -3.88 -13.29
C ILE A 127 17.20 -4.31 -11.90
N LEU A 128 15.88 -4.22 -11.66
CA LEU A 128 15.27 -4.63 -10.40
C LEU A 128 15.56 -6.10 -10.11
N ARG A 129 15.49 -6.99 -11.10
CA ARG A 129 15.78 -8.42 -10.90
C ARG A 129 17.18 -8.67 -10.31
N GLN A 130 18.14 -7.80 -10.61
CA GLN A 130 19.51 -7.88 -10.08
C GLN A 130 19.62 -7.35 -8.64
N THR A 131 18.65 -6.56 -8.17
CA THR A 131 18.64 -5.93 -6.84
C THR A 131 17.63 -6.57 -5.88
N THR A 132 16.59 -7.22 -6.42
CA THR A 132 15.61 -8.01 -5.69
C THR A 132 16.30 -9.20 -5.05
N CYS A 133 15.99 -9.51 -3.79
CA CYS A 133 16.68 -10.47 -2.89
C CYS A 133 17.90 -9.95 -2.12
N THR A 134 18.22 -8.65 -2.13
CA THR A 134 19.19 -8.12 -1.17
C THR A 134 18.66 -8.20 0.26
N LYS A 135 19.53 -8.55 1.22
CA LYS A 135 19.18 -8.63 2.64
C LYS A 135 18.74 -7.25 3.16
N GLU A 136 19.31 -6.20 2.61
CA GLU A 136 19.05 -4.80 2.87
C GLU A 136 17.60 -4.44 2.53
N LEU A 137 17.13 -4.74 1.31
CA LEU A 137 15.75 -4.49 0.90
C LEU A 137 14.73 -5.21 1.79
N VAL A 138 14.99 -6.48 2.11
CA VAL A 138 14.12 -7.29 2.96
C VAL A 138 14.07 -6.73 4.38
N THR A 139 15.20 -6.30 4.91
CA THR A 139 15.29 -5.64 6.23
C THR A 139 14.56 -4.30 6.22
N PHE A 140 14.63 -3.56 5.11
CA PHE A 140 13.95 -2.27 4.94
C PHE A 140 12.43 -2.42 4.87
N ILE A 141 11.92 -3.41 4.12
CA ILE A 141 10.49 -3.77 4.15
C ILE A 141 10.07 -4.24 5.55
N GLY A 142 10.97 -4.93 6.26
CA GLY A 142 10.81 -5.26 7.68
C GLY A 142 9.96 -6.50 7.95
N PHE A 143 9.40 -7.15 6.92
CA PHE A 143 8.75 -8.45 7.08
C PHE A 143 9.76 -9.60 7.10
N HIS A 144 9.66 -10.43 8.13
CA HIS A 144 10.39 -11.68 8.23
C HIS A 144 9.42 -12.76 8.72
N PRO A 145 9.32 -13.90 8.02
CA PRO A 145 8.60 -15.07 8.53
C PRO A 145 9.06 -15.42 9.96
N ASP A 146 8.13 -15.86 10.80
CA ASP A 146 8.34 -16.21 12.21
C ASP A 146 8.76 -15.07 13.18
N LYS A 147 8.84 -13.82 12.72
CA LYS A 147 9.13 -12.63 13.58
C LYS A 147 7.95 -11.67 13.68
N THR A 148 6.75 -12.18 13.51
CA THR A 148 5.49 -11.44 13.46
C THR A 148 5.09 -10.85 14.81
N VAL A 149 5.52 -11.49 15.90
CA VAL A 149 5.39 -11.00 17.27
C VAL A 149 6.75 -10.54 17.77
N GLY A 150 6.83 -9.31 18.23
CA GLY A 150 8.07 -8.76 18.79
C GLY A 150 7.82 -7.86 19.98
N VAL A 151 8.92 -7.46 20.63
CA VAL A 151 8.88 -6.50 21.74
C VAL A 151 8.77 -5.10 21.14
N GLU A 152 7.72 -4.36 21.52
CA GLU A 152 7.54 -2.98 21.09
C GLU A 152 8.05 -2.00 22.14
N THR A 153 8.51 -0.84 21.66
CA THR A 153 8.98 0.27 22.51
C THR A 153 8.02 1.46 22.50
N VAL A 154 6.85 1.29 21.87
CA VAL A 154 5.79 2.28 21.80
C VAL A 154 4.48 1.72 22.36
N CYS A 155 3.65 2.59 22.91
CA CYS A 155 2.34 2.26 23.42
C CYS A 155 1.40 1.93 22.25
N PRO A 156 0.68 0.79 22.28
CA PRO A 156 -0.16 0.39 21.16
C PRO A 156 -1.49 1.15 21.11
N ASN A 157 -1.73 2.06 22.07
CA ASN A 157 -2.92 2.90 22.14
C ASN A 157 -2.68 4.36 21.72
N CYS A 158 -1.51 4.92 22.01
CA CYS A 158 -1.21 6.33 21.72
C CYS A 158 0.14 6.57 21.02
N ASN A 159 0.87 5.50 20.68
CA ASN A 159 2.19 5.53 20.04
C ASN A 159 3.32 6.22 20.84
N ALA A 160 3.09 6.64 22.08
CA ALA A 160 4.13 7.21 22.94
C ALA A 160 5.19 6.16 23.31
N ARG A 161 6.46 6.57 23.44
CA ARG A 161 7.54 5.66 23.89
C ARG A 161 7.24 5.11 25.29
N ILE A 162 7.48 3.82 25.49
CA ILE A 162 7.26 3.10 26.75
C ILE A 162 8.55 2.44 27.23
N HIS A 163 8.68 2.31 28.55
CA HIS A 163 9.69 1.43 29.14
C HIS A 163 9.22 -0.03 29.06
N GLN A 164 10.11 -0.95 28.66
CA GLN A 164 9.77 -2.36 28.40
C GLN A 164 9.16 -3.12 29.59
N LEU A 165 9.39 -2.64 30.82
CA LEU A 165 8.91 -3.24 32.06
C LEU A 165 7.67 -2.55 32.63
N SER A 166 7.19 -1.48 32.00
CA SER A 166 6.01 -0.74 32.46
C SER A 166 4.74 -1.56 32.21
N ARG A 167 3.88 -1.65 33.24
CA ARG A 167 2.54 -2.25 33.13
C ARG A 167 1.50 -1.30 32.55
N PHE A 168 1.82 0.00 32.48
CA PHE A 168 0.93 1.04 32.00
C PHE A 168 1.73 2.06 31.17
N CYS A 169 1.09 2.62 30.14
CA CYS A 169 1.64 3.74 29.40
C CYS A 169 1.53 5.03 30.23
N VAL A 170 2.64 5.73 30.45
CA VAL A 170 2.66 6.98 31.23
C VAL A 170 1.87 8.11 30.56
N SER A 171 1.69 8.06 29.24
CA SER A 171 1.01 9.13 28.48
C SER A 171 -0.51 8.96 28.37
N CYS A 172 -1.03 7.74 28.46
CA CYS A 172 -2.47 7.49 28.25
C CYS A 172 -3.07 6.44 29.20
N ASP A 173 -2.32 6.00 30.21
CA ASP A 173 -2.69 4.97 31.20
C ASP A 173 -3.14 3.63 30.62
N PHE A 174 -2.92 3.39 29.33
CA PHE A 174 -3.26 2.13 28.70
C PHE A 174 -2.46 0.98 29.31
N ARG A 175 -3.15 -0.12 29.65
CA ARG A 175 -2.54 -1.30 30.27
C ARG A 175 -1.68 -2.06 29.25
N LEU A 176 -0.42 -2.25 29.57
CA LEU A 176 0.55 -2.94 28.74
C LEU A 176 0.72 -4.40 29.20
N THR A 177 0.92 -5.31 28.24
CA THR A 177 1.46 -6.65 28.51
C THR A 177 2.94 -6.55 28.90
N VAL A 178 3.43 -7.42 29.79
CA VAL A 178 4.84 -7.44 30.22
C VAL A 178 5.40 -8.87 30.05
N PRO A 179 6.46 -9.09 29.24
CA PRO A 179 7.07 -8.12 28.35
C PRO A 179 6.07 -7.64 27.28
N HIS A 180 6.24 -6.40 26.81
CA HIS A 180 5.32 -5.81 25.83
C HIS A 180 5.51 -6.43 24.45
N ARG A 181 4.94 -7.61 24.28
CA ARG A 181 4.91 -8.35 23.02
C ARG A 181 3.60 -8.07 22.31
N CYS A 182 3.67 -7.56 21.09
CA CYS A 182 2.52 -7.41 20.23
C CYS A 182 2.81 -7.86 18.81
N ILE A 183 1.74 -7.99 18.04
CA ILE A 183 1.81 -8.33 16.62
C ILE A 183 2.22 -7.08 15.87
N HIS A 184 3.21 -7.18 14.99
CA HIS A 184 3.63 -6.09 14.13
C HIS A 184 2.75 -6.00 12.88
N TYR A 185 1.50 -5.55 13.04
CA TYR A 185 0.54 -5.45 11.95
C TYR A 185 1.04 -4.61 10.76
N ARG A 186 1.86 -3.57 11.02
CA ARG A 186 2.51 -2.78 9.95
C ARG A 186 3.43 -3.63 9.09
N LYS A 187 4.33 -4.41 9.71
CA LYS A 187 5.27 -5.29 8.99
C LYS A 187 4.54 -6.37 8.19
N LEU A 188 3.44 -6.89 8.72
CA LEU A 188 2.57 -7.81 7.97
C LEU A 188 1.98 -7.13 6.74
N THR A 189 1.50 -5.90 6.87
CA THR A 189 0.92 -5.17 5.74
C THR A 189 1.97 -4.83 4.69
N ASP A 190 3.12 -4.29 5.12
CA ASP A 190 4.23 -3.96 4.24
C ASP A 190 4.71 -5.22 3.51
N GLY A 191 4.91 -6.33 4.22
CA GLY A 191 5.26 -7.62 3.62
C GLY A 191 4.23 -8.11 2.60
N LEU A 192 2.94 -7.95 2.90
CA LEU A 192 1.85 -8.38 2.02
C LEU A 192 1.83 -7.56 0.72
N VAL A 193 1.89 -6.23 0.82
CA VAL A 193 1.86 -5.31 -0.32
C VAL A 193 3.08 -5.54 -1.21
N TRP A 194 4.28 -5.57 -0.64
CA TRP A 194 5.50 -5.72 -1.42
C TRP A 194 5.65 -7.12 -2.01
N ALA A 195 5.28 -8.20 -1.30
CA ALA A 195 5.23 -9.53 -1.90
C ALA A 195 4.29 -9.58 -3.11
N SER A 196 3.12 -8.94 -3.01
CA SER A 196 2.16 -8.90 -4.11
C SER A 196 2.68 -8.10 -5.30
N LEU A 197 3.28 -6.93 -5.08
CA LEU A 197 3.78 -6.07 -6.18
C LEU A 197 4.98 -6.70 -6.89
N PHE A 198 5.95 -7.20 -6.13
CA PHE A 198 7.13 -7.86 -6.70
C PHE A 198 6.72 -9.10 -7.50
N SER A 199 5.80 -9.92 -6.97
CA SER A 199 5.30 -11.10 -7.67
C SER A 199 4.62 -10.77 -9.00
N ARG A 200 3.85 -9.67 -9.08
CA ARG A 200 3.19 -9.23 -10.32
C ARG A 200 4.20 -8.81 -11.40
N LEU A 201 5.34 -8.23 -11.01
CA LEU A 201 6.44 -7.92 -11.90
C LEU A 201 7.35 -9.12 -12.24
N GLY A 202 7.04 -10.32 -11.73
CA GLY A 202 7.90 -11.50 -11.88
C GLY A 202 9.24 -11.37 -11.15
N LEU A 203 9.26 -10.56 -10.07
CA LEU A 203 10.40 -10.40 -9.18
C LEU A 203 10.21 -11.29 -7.94
N THR A 204 11.31 -11.75 -7.37
CA THR A 204 11.28 -12.67 -6.22
C THR A 204 11.75 -11.96 -4.96
N LEU A 205 10.98 -12.09 -3.88
CA LEU A 205 11.40 -11.80 -2.51
C LEU A 205 11.64 -13.14 -1.79
N PRO A 206 12.39 -13.18 -0.68
CA PRO A 206 12.62 -14.42 0.08
C PRO A 206 11.38 -14.92 0.84
N TYR A 207 10.23 -14.28 0.63
CA TYR A 207 8.93 -14.66 1.13
C TYR A 207 7.88 -14.33 0.07
N SER A 208 6.76 -15.02 0.13
CA SER A 208 5.61 -14.91 -0.77
C SER A 208 4.42 -14.28 -0.06
N VAL A 209 3.36 -13.98 -0.84
CA VAL A 209 2.06 -13.59 -0.28
C VAL A 209 1.52 -14.68 0.65
N ASP A 210 1.70 -15.96 0.30
CA ASP A 210 1.23 -17.09 1.10
C ASP A 210 1.94 -17.20 2.46
N ASP A 211 3.23 -16.85 2.52
CA ASP A 211 3.97 -16.80 3.79
C ASP A 211 3.40 -15.72 4.71
N VAL A 212 3.12 -14.53 4.17
CA VAL A 212 2.53 -13.42 4.94
C VAL A 212 1.12 -13.75 5.39
N LEU A 213 0.30 -14.37 4.53
CA LEU A 213 -1.05 -14.81 4.87
C LEU A 213 -1.05 -15.91 5.94
N SER A 214 -0.07 -16.82 5.89
CA SER A 214 0.11 -17.86 6.91
C SER A 214 0.39 -17.23 8.28
N GLU A 215 1.25 -16.22 8.33
CA GLU A 215 1.52 -15.46 9.56
C GLU A 215 0.32 -14.63 10.03
N ALA A 216 -0.40 -13.99 9.10
CA ALA A 216 -1.61 -13.25 9.42
C ALA A 216 -2.70 -14.17 10.02
N ARG A 217 -2.84 -15.41 9.55
CA ARG A 217 -3.78 -16.38 10.15
C ARG A 217 -3.43 -16.73 11.60
N ARG A 218 -2.15 -16.75 11.96
CA ARG A 218 -1.70 -16.99 13.35
C ARG A 218 -2.05 -15.84 14.29
N CYS A 219 -2.46 -14.69 13.74
CA CYS A 219 -2.88 -13.52 14.52
C CYS A 219 -4.33 -13.61 14.99
N ARG A 220 -5.10 -14.59 14.51
CA ARG A 220 -6.49 -14.83 14.90
C ARG A 220 -6.58 -15.40 16.34
N PRO A 221 -7.67 -15.13 17.07
CA PRO A 221 -8.80 -14.30 16.66
C PRO A 221 -8.46 -12.81 16.63
N TRP A 222 -9.13 -12.07 15.73
CA TRP A 222 -8.97 -10.61 15.63
C TRP A 222 -9.44 -9.91 16.89
N ARG A 223 -8.64 -8.97 17.39
CA ARG A 223 -8.84 -8.35 18.71
C ARG A 223 -9.50 -6.98 18.60
N ASN A 224 -10.34 -6.64 19.57
CA ASN A 224 -11.00 -5.34 19.62
C ASN A 224 -10.06 -4.24 20.16
N GLN A 225 -10.46 -2.98 20.01
CA GLN A 225 -9.67 -1.81 20.41
C GLN A 225 -9.22 -1.84 21.89
N HIS A 226 -10.04 -2.35 22.80
CA HIS A 226 -9.70 -2.38 24.23
C HIS A 226 -8.59 -3.38 24.56
N GLU A 227 -8.47 -4.45 23.77
CA GLU A 227 -7.49 -5.51 23.97
C GLU A 227 -6.09 -5.15 23.46
N ILE A 228 -6.03 -4.43 22.33
CA ILE A 228 -4.77 -4.13 21.65
C ILE A 228 -4.42 -2.65 21.60
N GLY A 229 -5.31 -1.74 22.00
CA GLY A 229 -5.11 -0.30 21.90
C GLY A 229 -5.52 0.25 20.53
N LEU A 230 -5.86 1.55 20.48
CA LEU A 230 -6.36 2.22 19.28
C LEU A 230 -5.41 2.14 18.08
N GLU A 231 -4.11 2.36 18.25
CA GLU A 231 -3.16 2.37 17.14
C GLU A 231 -2.96 0.97 16.55
N ASN A 232 -2.79 -0.05 17.39
CA ASN A 232 -2.71 -1.42 16.89
C ASN A 232 -4.04 -1.89 16.31
N PHE A 233 -5.18 -1.44 16.84
CA PHE A 233 -6.49 -1.73 16.24
C PHE A 233 -6.62 -1.13 14.84
N ARG A 234 -6.17 0.12 14.65
CA ARG A 234 -6.09 0.76 13.32
C ARG A 234 -5.19 -0.04 12.37
N LEU A 235 -3.99 -0.42 12.81
CA LEU A 235 -3.07 -1.22 12.00
C LEU A 235 -3.62 -2.62 11.68
N GLN A 236 -4.35 -3.24 12.61
CA GLN A 236 -5.05 -4.51 12.37
C GLN A 236 -6.11 -4.33 11.28
N LEU A 237 -6.99 -3.34 11.40
CA LEU A 237 -8.00 -3.02 10.37
C LEU A 237 -7.35 -2.75 9.01
N TYR A 238 -6.23 -2.02 9.01
CA TYR A 238 -5.44 -1.75 7.81
C TYR A 238 -4.92 -3.04 7.17
N LEU A 239 -4.35 -3.96 7.96
CA LEU A 239 -3.92 -5.28 7.49
C LEU A 239 -5.09 -6.07 6.88
N LEU A 240 -6.23 -6.18 7.58
CA LEU A 240 -7.38 -6.95 7.09
C LEU A 240 -7.91 -6.42 5.77
N THR A 241 -7.95 -5.09 5.65
CA THR A 241 -8.34 -4.41 4.41
C THR A 241 -7.39 -4.76 3.27
N HIS A 242 -6.07 -4.78 3.52
CA HIS A 242 -5.07 -5.14 2.50
C HIS A 242 -5.08 -6.62 2.14
N ILE A 243 -5.40 -7.52 3.07
CA ILE A 243 -5.65 -8.94 2.76
C ILE A 243 -6.81 -9.06 1.76
N ILE A 244 -7.91 -8.37 2.01
CA ILE A 244 -9.07 -8.37 1.10
C ILE A 244 -8.67 -7.78 -0.25
N TYR A 245 -8.01 -6.63 -0.28
CA TYR A 245 -7.58 -6.00 -1.52
C TYR A 245 -6.63 -6.89 -2.32
N ILE A 246 -5.60 -7.46 -1.72
CA ILE A 246 -4.63 -8.27 -2.47
C ILE A 246 -5.28 -9.55 -2.99
N LEU A 247 -6.11 -10.23 -2.20
CA LEU A 247 -6.82 -11.44 -2.63
C LEU A 247 -7.90 -11.18 -3.68
N THR A 248 -8.54 -10.01 -3.66
CA THR A 248 -9.48 -9.59 -4.71
C THR A 248 -8.79 -9.01 -5.94
N ARG A 249 -7.44 -8.89 -5.97
CA ARG A 249 -6.71 -8.05 -6.92
C ARG A 249 -7.31 -6.65 -7.01
N TRP A 250 -7.31 -5.97 -5.87
CA TRP A 250 -7.84 -4.63 -5.68
C TRP A 250 -9.24 -4.52 -6.28
N GLY A 251 -10.14 -5.43 -5.91
CA GLY A 251 -11.54 -5.43 -6.35
C GLY A 251 -11.86 -6.07 -7.69
N ARG A 252 -10.85 -6.45 -8.50
CA ARG A 252 -11.07 -7.13 -9.79
C ARG A 252 -11.86 -8.44 -9.68
N TYR A 253 -11.66 -9.17 -8.59
CA TYR A 253 -12.29 -10.46 -8.34
C TYR A 253 -13.21 -10.39 -7.13
N ARG A 254 -14.37 -11.02 -7.27
CA ARG A 254 -15.26 -11.26 -6.13
C ARG A 254 -14.75 -12.45 -5.33
N LEU A 255 -14.42 -12.23 -4.07
CA LEU A 255 -14.14 -13.32 -3.14
C LEU A 255 -15.43 -13.94 -2.63
N ASP A 256 -15.44 -15.26 -2.51
CA ASP A 256 -16.44 -15.96 -1.72
C ASP A 256 -16.27 -15.57 -0.25
N ALA A 257 -17.37 -15.19 0.40
CA ALA A 257 -17.34 -14.75 1.80
C ALA A 257 -16.82 -15.83 2.75
N SER A 258 -16.90 -17.11 2.38
CA SER A 258 -16.36 -18.23 3.15
C SER A 258 -14.83 -18.23 3.25
N VAL A 259 -14.13 -17.65 2.28
CA VAL A 259 -12.65 -17.60 2.26
C VAL A 259 -12.10 -16.71 3.38
N LEU A 260 -12.82 -15.63 3.70
CA LEU A 260 -12.44 -14.62 4.69
C LEU A 260 -13.56 -14.39 5.72
N ALA A 261 -14.25 -15.46 6.12
CA ALA A 261 -15.46 -15.36 6.94
C ALA A 261 -15.19 -14.64 8.27
N GLU A 262 -14.03 -14.88 8.90
CA GLU A 262 -13.64 -14.28 10.17
C GLU A 262 -13.29 -12.79 10.02
N GLU A 263 -12.54 -12.43 8.97
CA GLU A 263 -12.23 -11.04 8.65
C GLU A 263 -13.49 -10.23 8.34
N LEU A 264 -14.36 -10.78 7.49
CA LEU A 264 -15.61 -10.13 7.12
C LEU A 264 -16.60 -10.04 8.29
N PHE A 265 -16.57 -11.00 9.22
CA PHE A 265 -17.34 -10.91 10.45
C PHE A 265 -16.80 -9.81 11.36
N PHE A 266 -15.47 -9.70 11.49
CA PHE A 266 -14.84 -8.70 12.35
C PHE A 266 -14.98 -7.26 11.83
N LEU A 267 -15.02 -7.06 10.50
CA LEU A 267 -15.17 -5.74 9.88
C LEU A 267 -16.61 -5.21 9.84
N ARG A 268 -17.60 -6.01 10.24
CA ARG A 268 -19.01 -5.61 10.31
C ARG A 268 -19.35 -4.93 11.62
#